data_AF-A0A9R1PDE0-F1
#
_entry.id   AF-A0A9R1PDE0-F1
#
_cell.length_a   1.000
_cell.length_b   1.000
_cell.length_c   1.000
_cell.angle_alpha   90.00
_cell.angle_beta   90.00
_cell.angle_gamma   90.00
#
_symmetry.space_group_name_H-M   'P 1'
#
loop_
_entity.id
_entity.type
_entity.pdbx_description
1 polymer ?
#
loop_
_entity_poly.entity_id
_entity_poly.type
_entity_poly.pdbx_seq_one_letter_code
_entity_poly.pdbx_strand_id
1 'polypeptide(L)'
;MDYAKMGTKKATEMLKGKRVTVIGYLKSALDVAAECADVNGTEHPCTMVVRTKHWIIPSYYAWGFPIANLYLNRFSELLIHKPGEGFLLCLLAIILTPLRWLFSKFAESYYSIPMKKHGMVPEHSFFEALVTCLIAITTKDHYKRLDEGSIILKKSKTFSFCKEGVVVEGESSPIKSDIVIFGTGFKGDQKITNMFTSEYFQSIAVGPISSTIPLYRECIHPKIPQLAVLGYSESLANLYTAEIRAKWLAHFIDSGFRSPSVKAMQGDILEWEKFMKRYSRVYFRRSCIGLLHIWYNDQLCQDMGCNPRRKNSILAELFEVYGPHDYVNLHPK
;
A
#
# COMPACT_ATOMS: atom_id res chain seq x y z
N MET A 1 23.50 7.93 -7.01
CA MET A 1 22.76 8.45 -8.19
C MET A 1 21.31 8.01 -8.04
N ASP A 2 20.33 8.89 -8.27
CA ASP A 2 18.91 8.59 -8.06
C ASP A 2 18.20 8.44 -9.42
N TYR A 3 17.92 7.20 -9.82
CA TYR A 3 17.32 6.86 -11.12
C TYR A 3 16.00 7.60 -11.35
N ALA A 4 15.16 7.71 -10.32
CA ALA A 4 13.86 8.36 -10.40
C ALA A 4 13.94 9.87 -10.71
N LYS A 5 15.12 10.49 -10.57
CA LYS A 5 15.34 11.93 -10.81
C LYS A 5 16.04 12.24 -12.13
N MET A 6 16.45 11.24 -12.91
CA MET A 6 17.30 11.48 -14.09
C MET A 6 16.53 12.04 -15.30
N GLY A 7 15.20 11.94 -15.31
CA GLY A 7 14.38 12.26 -16.47
C GLY A 7 14.53 11.21 -17.57
N THR A 8 13.51 11.08 -18.43
CA THR A 8 13.39 9.96 -19.38
C THR A 8 14.60 9.81 -20.29
N LYS A 9 15.09 10.89 -20.90
CA LYS A 9 16.22 10.83 -21.85
C LYS A 9 17.49 10.24 -21.24
N LYS A 10 17.92 10.77 -20.10
CA LYS A 10 19.14 10.31 -19.42
C LYS A 10 18.98 8.90 -18.86
N ALA A 11 17.79 8.57 -18.36
CA ALA A 11 17.47 7.21 -17.90
C ALA A 11 17.59 6.20 -19.06
N THR A 12 17.01 6.48 -20.22
CA THR A 12 17.14 5.65 -21.42
C THR A 12 18.59 5.49 -21.86
N GLU A 13 19.36 6.58 -21.93
CA GLU A 13 20.80 6.54 -22.25
C GLU A 13 21.60 5.70 -21.24
N MET A 14 21.22 5.76 -19.95
CA MET A 14 21.85 4.96 -18.90
C MET A 14 21.59 3.46 -19.09
N LEU A 15 20.38 3.06 -19.51
CA LEU A 15 19.98 1.64 -19.62
C LEU A 15 20.40 0.99 -20.95
N LYS A 16 20.47 1.76 -22.04
CA LYS A 16 20.66 1.24 -23.39
C LYS A 16 21.93 0.40 -23.52
N GLY A 17 21.78 -0.82 -24.03
CA GLY A 17 22.89 -1.74 -24.28
C GLY A 17 23.49 -2.36 -23.01
N LYS A 18 22.82 -2.24 -21.86
CA LYS A 18 23.33 -2.71 -20.56
C LYS A 18 22.47 -3.79 -19.95
N ARG A 19 23.11 -4.70 -19.23
CA ARG A 19 22.44 -5.73 -18.43
C ARG A 19 22.02 -5.13 -17.09
N VAL A 20 20.73 -5.10 -16.84
CA VAL A 20 20.15 -4.45 -15.68
C VAL A 20 19.53 -5.51 -14.76
N THR A 21 19.89 -5.45 -13.48
CA THR A 21 19.23 -6.23 -12.44
C THR A 21 18.44 -5.31 -11.52
N VAL A 22 17.15 -5.59 -11.35
CA VAL A 22 16.25 -4.86 -10.46
C VAL A 22 15.98 -5.69 -9.21
N ILE A 23 16.20 -5.12 -8.03
CA ILE A 23 15.87 -5.77 -6.75
C ILE A 23 14.50 -5.27 -6.28
N GLY A 24 13.51 -6.15 -6.22
CA GLY A 24 12.14 -5.80 -5.79
C GLY A 24 11.06 -6.35 -6.71
N TYR A 25 9.80 -6.34 -6.24
CA TYR A 25 8.66 -6.92 -6.99
C TYR A 25 7.33 -6.26 -6.64
N LEU A 26 7.29 -4.93 -6.78
CA LEU A 26 6.11 -4.07 -6.66
C LEU A 26 6.22 -2.93 -7.68
N LYS A 27 5.30 -1.96 -7.66
CA LYS A 27 5.11 -0.95 -8.72
C LYS A 27 6.39 -0.34 -9.27
N SER A 28 7.25 0.28 -8.44
CA SER A 28 8.47 0.93 -8.93
C SER A 28 9.45 -0.05 -9.58
N ALA A 29 9.59 -1.26 -9.05
CA ALA A 29 10.46 -2.28 -9.63
C ALA A 29 9.91 -2.79 -10.99
N LEU A 30 8.59 -2.94 -11.08
CA LEU A 30 7.90 -3.34 -12.32
C LEU A 30 8.01 -2.27 -13.41
N ASP A 31 7.90 -1.00 -13.04
CA ASP A 31 8.06 0.13 -13.97
C ASP A 31 9.48 0.20 -14.52
N VAL A 32 10.49 0.12 -13.65
CA VAL A 32 11.90 0.09 -14.08
C VAL A 32 12.18 -1.13 -14.96
N ALA A 33 11.68 -2.32 -14.60
CA ALA A 33 11.86 -3.51 -15.42
C ALA A 33 11.18 -3.38 -16.79
N ALA A 34 10.02 -2.72 -16.83
CA ALA A 34 9.34 -2.41 -18.08
C ALA A 34 10.17 -1.44 -18.94
N GLU A 35 10.66 -0.33 -18.37
CA GLU A 35 11.54 0.61 -19.07
C GLU A 35 12.80 -0.08 -19.62
N CYS A 36 13.41 -0.98 -18.85
CA CYS A 36 14.54 -1.77 -19.32
C CYS A 36 14.17 -2.66 -20.51
N ALA A 37 13.04 -3.36 -20.43
CA ALA A 37 12.55 -4.21 -21.52
C ALA A 37 12.19 -3.40 -22.78
N ASP A 38 11.64 -2.20 -22.64
CA ASP A 38 11.35 -1.30 -23.78
C ASP A 38 12.63 -0.81 -24.47
N VAL A 39 13.70 -0.57 -23.69
CA VAL A 39 14.96 -0.05 -24.22
C VAL A 39 15.86 -1.15 -24.81
N ASN A 40 15.88 -2.33 -24.20
CA ASN A 40 16.86 -3.38 -24.49
C ASN A 40 16.26 -4.67 -25.08
N GLY A 41 14.94 -4.86 -25.01
CA GLY A 41 14.26 -6.06 -25.49
C GLY A 41 14.83 -7.36 -24.91
N THR A 42 14.89 -8.39 -25.75
CA THR A 42 15.44 -9.72 -25.39
C THR A 42 16.95 -9.82 -25.57
N GLU A 43 17.60 -8.84 -26.21
CA GLU A 43 19.06 -8.83 -26.41
C GLU A 43 19.80 -8.61 -25.09
N HIS A 44 19.29 -7.69 -24.25
CA HIS A 44 19.77 -7.49 -22.87
C HIS A 44 18.60 -7.47 -21.89
N PRO A 45 18.08 -8.66 -21.51
CA PRO A 45 16.88 -8.76 -20.71
C PRO A 45 17.08 -8.21 -19.30
N CYS A 46 16.03 -7.61 -18.75
CA CYS A 46 16.04 -7.13 -17.38
C CYS A 46 15.82 -8.28 -16.41
N THR A 47 16.73 -8.51 -15.48
CA THR A 47 16.54 -9.52 -14.44
C THR A 47 15.96 -8.90 -13.18
N MET A 48 14.89 -9.45 -12.63
CA MET A 48 14.32 -9.03 -11.35
C MET A 48 14.62 -10.07 -10.28
N VAL A 49 15.25 -9.65 -9.18
CA VAL A 49 15.42 -10.49 -7.99
C VAL A 49 14.24 -10.28 -7.05
N VAL A 50 13.47 -11.35 -6.84
CA VAL A 50 12.21 -11.33 -6.11
C VAL A 50 12.32 -12.12 -4.82
N ARG A 51 12.31 -11.40 -3.69
CA ARG A 51 12.29 -12.02 -2.35
C ARG A 51 10.91 -12.53 -1.96
N THR A 52 9.90 -11.68 -2.14
CA THR A 52 8.53 -11.95 -1.74
C THR A 52 7.65 -11.78 -2.95
N LYS A 53 6.85 -12.82 -3.23
CA LYS A 53 5.84 -12.77 -4.29
C LYS A 53 4.71 -11.85 -3.82
N HIS A 54 4.25 -10.97 -4.70
CA HIS A 54 3.11 -10.08 -4.48
C HIS A 54 2.10 -10.23 -5.59
N TRP A 55 0.84 -9.89 -5.32
CA TRP A 55 -0.21 -9.90 -6.34
C TRP A 55 0.07 -8.77 -7.33
N ILE A 56 0.37 -9.16 -8.57
CA ILE A 56 0.54 -8.24 -9.70
C ILE A 56 -0.70 -8.43 -10.57
N ILE A 57 -1.60 -7.45 -10.58
CA ILE A 57 -2.91 -7.58 -11.22
C ILE A 57 -2.97 -6.83 -12.55
N PRO A 58 -3.64 -7.36 -13.58
CA PRO A 58 -3.78 -6.68 -14.86
C PRO A 58 -4.75 -5.50 -14.80
N SER A 59 -5.76 -5.58 -13.93
CA SER A 59 -6.76 -4.55 -13.73
C SER A 59 -7.48 -4.79 -12.39
N TYR A 60 -8.37 -3.87 -12.00
CA TYR A 60 -9.28 -4.04 -10.87
C TYR A 60 -10.54 -4.87 -11.22
N TYR A 61 -10.47 -5.70 -12.26
CA TYR A 61 -11.53 -6.61 -12.65
C TYR A 61 -11.06 -8.06 -12.52
N ALA A 62 -11.89 -8.90 -11.90
CA ALA A 62 -11.73 -10.34 -11.87
C ALA A 62 -12.95 -10.99 -12.52
N TRP A 63 -12.76 -11.85 -13.51
CA TRP A 63 -13.87 -12.46 -14.27
C TRP A 63 -14.88 -11.46 -14.85
N GLY A 64 -14.41 -10.28 -15.26
CA GLY A 64 -15.28 -9.19 -15.76
C GLY A 64 -16.05 -8.44 -14.65
N PHE A 65 -15.86 -8.80 -13.38
CA PHE A 65 -16.49 -8.14 -12.24
C PHE A 65 -15.54 -7.13 -11.58
N PRO A 66 -15.95 -5.87 -11.33
CA PRO A 66 -15.14 -4.90 -10.61
C PRO A 66 -14.93 -5.33 -9.16
N ILE A 67 -13.68 -5.56 -8.73
CA ILE A 67 -13.41 -6.01 -7.36
C ILE A 67 -13.74 -4.95 -6.30
N ALA A 68 -13.86 -3.68 -6.70
CA ALA A 68 -14.32 -2.60 -5.84
C ALA A 68 -15.69 -2.92 -5.20
N ASN A 69 -16.58 -3.60 -5.91
CA ASN A 69 -17.89 -4.00 -5.40
C ASN A 69 -17.80 -5.05 -4.27
N LEU A 70 -16.65 -5.72 -4.08
CA LEU A 70 -16.43 -6.68 -2.99
C LEU A 70 -15.81 -6.04 -1.74
N TYR A 71 -15.15 -4.89 -1.89
CA TYR A 71 -14.21 -4.37 -0.87
C TYR A 71 -14.36 -2.88 -0.55
N LEU A 72 -15.02 -2.08 -1.39
CA LEU A 72 -15.10 -0.62 -1.27
C LEU A 72 -16.53 -0.16 -1.02
N ASN A 73 -17.29 -0.89 -0.21
CA ASN A 73 -18.63 -0.51 0.27
C ASN A 73 -18.78 -0.81 1.77
N ARG A 74 -19.77 -0.20 2.42
CA ARG A 74 -19.94 -0.34 3.88
C ARG A 74 -20.25 -1.77 4.32
N PHE A 75 -20.93 -2.55 3.49
CA PHE A 75 -21.18 -3.97 3.78
C PHE A 75 -19.87 -4.75 3.89
N SER A 76 -18.91 -4.52 2.98
CA SER A 76 -17.61 -5.19 3.01
C SER A 76 -16.79 -4.83 4.26
N GLU A 77 -16.97 -3.63 4.81
CA GLU A 77 -16.36 -3.23 6.08
C GLU A 77 -16.99 -3.91 7.32
N LEU A 78 -18.15 -4.57 7.19
CA LEU A 78 -18.69 -5.45 8.25
C LEU A 78 -17.95 -6.79 8.33
N LEU A 79 -17.22 -7.17 7.27
CA LEU A 79 -16.38 -8.37 7.23
C LEU A 79 -15.09 -8.21 8.04
N ILE A 80 -14.85 -7.01 8.57
CA ILE A 80 -13.63 -6.58 9.24
C ILE A 80 -14.03 -5.96 10.58
N HIS A 81 -13.38 -6.40 11.66
CA HIS A 81 -13.53 -5.78 12.97
C HIS A 81 -12.69 -4.50 13.02
N LYS A 82 -13.37 -3.36 13.03
CA LYS A 82 -12.78 -2.03 12.90
C LYS A 82 -12.24 -1.53 14.26
N PRO A 83 -11.31 -0.57 14.26
CA PRO A 83 -10.80 0.07 15.47
C PRO A 83 -11.94 0.63 16.33
N GLY A 84 -11.93 0.34 17.64
CA GLY A 84 -12.93 0.84 18.59
C GLY A 84 -14.31 0.18 18.53
N GLU A 85 -14.53 -0.81 17.66
CA GLU A 85 -15.77 -1.58 17.65
C GLU A 85 -15.89 -2.50 18.88
N GLY A 86 -17.14 -2.68 19.34
CA GLY A 86 -17.47 -3.55 20.46
C GLY A 86 -17.56 -5.04 20.10
N PHE A 87 -17.74 -5.88 21.13
CA PHE A 87 -17.74 -7.33 21.00
C PHE A 87 -18.74 -7.89 19.96
N LEU A 88 -19.94 -7.33 19.86
CA LEU A 88 -20.96 -7.81 18.92
C LEU A 88 -20.53 -7.65 17.45
N LEU A 89 -19.88 -6.54 17.11
CA LEU A 89 -19.36 -6.29 15.77
C LEU A 89 -18.12 -7.15 15.50
N CYS A 90 -17.32 -7.45 16.53
CA CYS A 90 -16.26 -8.45 16.44
C CYS A 90 -16.83 -9.84 16.10
N LEU A 91 -17.91 -10.25 16.78
CA LEU A 91 -18.57 -11.53 16.52
C LEU A 91 -19.16 -11.58 15.11
N LEU A 92 -19.77 -10.49 14.64
CA LEU A 92 -20.27 -10.37 13.27
C LEU A 92 -19.14 -10.56 12.25
N ALA A 93 -18.01 -9.87 12.40
CA ALA A 93 -16.86 -10.03 11.50
C ALA A 93 -16.29 -11.47 11.52
N ILE A 94 -16.34 -12.16 12.66
CA ILE A 94 -15.97 -13.58 12.75
C ILE A 94 -16.94 -14.45 11.96
N ILE A 95 -18.26 -14.28 12.17
CA ILE A 95 -19.31 -15.01 11.44
C ILE A 95 -19.19 -14.79 9.93
N LEU A 96 -18.85 -13.58 9.50
CA LEU A 96 -18.70 -13.23 8.08
C LEU A 96 -17.33 -13.58 7.48
N THR A 97 -16.41 -14.19 8.24
CA THR A 97 -15.10 -14.59 7.73
C THR A 97 -15.13 -15.55 6.53
N PRO A 98 -16.05 -16.54 6.44
CA PRO A 98 -16.19 -17.37 5.23
C PRO A 98 -16.52 -16.56 3.97
N LEU A 99 -17.34 -15.51 4.10
CA LEU A 99 -17.68 -14.64 2.98
C LEU A 99 -16.49 -13.79 2.53
N ARG A 100 -15.73 -13.25 3.48
CA ARG A 100 -14.46 -12.56 3.21
C ARG A 100 -13.45 -13.47 2.50
N TRP A 101 -13.35 -14.72 2.93
CA TRP A 101 -12.52 -15.72 2.27
C TRP A 101 -13.00 -16.00 0.84
N LEU A 102 -14.31 -16.12 0.63
CA LEU A 102 -14.91 -16.32 -0.70
C LEU A 102 -14.58 -15.15 -1.64
N PHE A 103 -14.69 -13.91 -1.18
CA PHE A 103 -14.32 -12.72 -1.97
C PHE A 103 -12.84 -12.74 -2.37
N SER A 104 -11.95 -13.16 -1.46
CA SER A 104 -10.53 -13.32 -1.76
C SER A 104 -10.33 -14.39 -2.82
N LYS A 105 -10.92 -15.58 -2.65
CA LYS A 105 -10.76 -16.70 -3.57
C LYS A 105 -11.35 -16.45 -4.96
N PHE A 106 -12.45 -15.71 -5.04
CA PHE A 106 -13.00 -15.26 -6.32
C PHE A 106 -11.96 -14.45 -7.11
N ALA A 107 -11.34 -13.44 -6.50
CA ALA A 107 -10.31 -12.63 -7.15
C ALA A 107 -9.04 -13.45 -7.47
N GLU A 108 -8.57 -14.26 -6.51
CA GLU A 108 -7.37 -15.11 -6.67
C GLU A 108 -7.52 -16.10 -7.84
N SER A 109 -8.72 -16.66 -8.03
CA SER A 109 -8.98 -17.64 -9.10
C SER A 109 -8.71 -17.07 -10.50
N TYR A 110 -8.95 -15.77 -10.70
CA TYR A 110 -8.65 -15.06 -11.94
C TYR A 110 -7.18 -14.63 -12.00
N TYR A 111 -6.72 -13.86 -11.00
CA TYR A 111 -5.37 -13.27 -11.03
C TYR A 111 -4.25 -14.31 -10.99
N SER A 112 -4.50 -15.50 -10.42
CA SER A 112 -3.50 -16.55 -10.38
C SER A 112 -3.21 -17.18 -11.75
N ILE A 113 -4.10 -17.06 -12.74
CA ILE A 113 -3.96 -17.71 -14.06
C ILE A 113 -2.61 -17.34 -14.73
N PRO A 114 -2.32 -16.05 -15.03
CA PRO A 114 -1.04 -15.68 -15.62
C PRO A 114 0.13 -15.89 -14.65
N MET A 115 -0.08 -15.69 -13.35
CA MET A 115 0.98 -15.81 -12.34
C MET A 115 1.48 -17.24 -12.14
N LYS A 116 0.61 -18.25 -12.30
CA LYS A 116 0.96 -19.68 -12.18
C LYS A 116 2.02 -20.08 -13.19
N LYS A 117 1.92 -19.59 -14.44
CA LYS A 117 2.90 -19.85 -15.52
C LYS A 117 4.33 -19.48 -15.12
N HIS A 118 4.49 -18.39 -14.37
CA HIS A 118 5.80 -17.90 -13.90
C HIS A 118 6.10 -18.32 -12.44
N GLY A 119 5.23 -19.13 -11.82
CA GLY A 119 5.32 -19.54 -10.42
C GLY A 119 5.32 -18.37 -9.43
N MET A 120 4.64 -17.27 -9.78
CA MET A 120 4.62 -16.00 -9.03
C MET A 120 3.39 -15.83 -8.14
N VAL A 121 2.51 -16.83 -8.04
CA VAL A 121 1.37 -16.80 -7.09
C VAL A 121 1.90 -16.64 -5.66
N PRO A 122 1.48 -15.60 -4.92
CA PRO A 122 1.90 -15.37 -3.53
C PRO A 122 1.36 -16.42 -2.56
N GLU A 123 2.04 -16.56 -1.43
CA GLU A 123 1.60 -17.41 -0.32
C GLU A 123 0.46 -16.77 0.51
N HIS A 124 0.40 -15.44 0.53
CA HIS A 124 -0.65 -14.69 1.21
C HIS A 124 -1.87 -14.50 0.32
N SER A 125 -3.04 -14.39 0.96
CA SER A 125 -4.32 -14.19 0.27
C SER A 125 -4.41 -12.83 -0.42
N PHE A 126 -5.32 -12.71 -1.38
CA PHE A 126 -5.59 -11.42 -2.02
C PHE A 126 -6.16 -10.40 -1.03
N PHE A 127 -7.00 -10.82 -0.09
CA PHE A 127 -7.47 -9.98 1.01
C PHE A 127 -6.31 -9.41 1.84
N GLU A 128 -5.34 -10.24 2.24
CA GLU A 128 -4.15 -9.76 2.97
C GLU A 128 -3.35 -8.75 2.15
N ALA A 129 -3.26 -8.93 0.82
CA ALA A 129 -2.60 -7.95 -0.05
C ALA A 129 -3.33 -6.61 -0.10
N LEU A 130 -4.66 -6.62 -0.15
CA LEU A 130 -5.48 -5.40 -0.13
C LEU A 130 -5.38 -4.66 1.21
N VAL A 131 -5.49 -5.39 2.33
CA VAL A 131 -5.35 -4.82 3.68
C VAL A 131 -3.98 -4.16 3.89
N THR A 132 -2.93 -4.75 3.31
CA THR A 132 -1.55 -4.26 3.48
C THR A 132 -1.13 -3.26 2.41
N CYS A 133 -2.00 -2.97 1.42
CA CYS A 133 -1.66 -2.21 0.22
C CYS A 133 -0.48 -2.83 -0.58
N LEU A 134 -0.20 -4.13 -0.43
CA LEU A 134 0.92 -4.83 -1.10
C LEU A 134 0.47 -5.51 -2.40
N ILE A 135 -0.16 -4.71 -3.24
CA ILE A 135 -0.63 -5.09 -4.57
C ILE A 135 -0.10 -4.06 -5.58
N ALA A 136 0.18 -4.51 -6.80
CA ALA A 136 0.54 -3.58 -7.87
C ALA A 136 -0.25 -3.90 -9.14
N ILE A 137 -0.66 -2.85 -9.84
CA ILE A 137 -1.13 -2.99 -11.22
C ILE A 137 0.10 -3.25 -12.08
N THR A 138 -0.06 -4.21 -12.98
CA THR A 138 0.97 -4.61 -13.93
C THR A 138 1.27 -3.50 -14.93
N THR A 139 2.50 -3.47 -15.44
CA THR A 139 2.85 -2.62 -16.58
C THR A 139 2.28 -3.21 -17.87
N LYS A 140 2.12 -2.36 -18.90
CA LYS A 140 1.65 -2.83 -20.20
C LYS A 140 2.50 -4.01 -20.68
N ASP A 141 1.84 -5.08 -21.12
CA ASP A 141 2.47 -6.28 -21.65
C ASP A 141 3.40 -7.03 -20.67
N HIS A 142 3.34 -6.78 -19.36
CA HIS A 142 4.23 -7.42 -18.38
C HIS A 142 4.36 -8.95 -18.52
N TYR A 143 3.23 -9.67 -18.57
CA TYR A 143 3.26 -11.13 -18.73
C TYR A 143 3.78 -11.58 -20.10
N LYS A 144 3.54 -10.78 -21.15
CA LYS A 144 4.12 -11.02 -22.47
C LYS A 144 5.65 -10.83 -22.44
N ARG A 145 6.14 -9.82 -21.73
CA ARG A 145 7.58 -9.57 -21.52
C ARG A 145 8.27 -10.69 -20.72
N LEU A 146 7.54 -11.30 -19.79
CA LEU A 146 7.99 -12.51 -19.10
C LEU A 146 8.00 -13.74 -20.03
N ASP A 147 7.02 -13.85 -20.91
CA ASP A 147 6.91 -14.96 -21.87
C ASP A 147 7.98 -14.91 -22.97
N GLU A 148 8.27 -13.73 -23.51
CA GLU A 148 9.31 -13.54 -24.53
C GLU A 148 10.73 -13.47 -23.95
N GLY A 149 10.85 -13.30 -22.63
CA GLY A 149 12.13 -13.30 -21.91
C GLY A 149 12.84 -11.94 -21.86
N SER A 150 12.18 -10.84 -22.22
CA SER A 150 12.73 -9.48 -22.03
C SER A 150 12.76 -9.05 -20.55
N ILE A 151 11.95 -9.71 -19.72
CA ILE A 151 12.04 -9.66 -18.25
C ILE A 151 12.21 -11.09 -17.72
N ILE A 152 13.20 -11.29 -16.84
CA ILE A 152 13.50 -12.58 -16.22
C ILE A 152 13.32 -12.46 -14.70
N LEU A 153 12.58 -13.38 -14.08
CA LEU A 153 12.36 -13.39 -12.63
C LEU A 153 13.26 -14.42 -11.95
N LYS A 154 14.03 -13.98 -10.96
CA LYS A 154 14.87 -14.83 -10.10
C LYS A 154 14.35 -14.76 -8.66
N LYS A 155 13.80 -15.86 -8.17
CA LYS A 155 13.25 -15.94 -6.82
C LYS A 155 14.37 -16.22 -5.84
N SER A 156 14.63 -15.31 -4.91
CA SER A 156 15.64 -15.56 -3.89
C SER A 156 15.48 -14.65 -2.68
N LYS A 157 15.79 -15.20 -1.50
CA LYS A 157 15.76 -14.44 -0.24
C LYS A 157 17.02 -13.61 -0.02
N THR A 158 18.13 -14.04 -0.62
CA THR A 158 19.44 -13.44 -0.42
C THR A 158 20.12 -13.21 -1.77
N PHE A 159 20.96 -12.19 -1.83
CA PHE A 159 21.84 -11.95 -2.95
C PHE A 159 23.10 -11.25 -2.44
N SER A 160 24.18 -11.37 -3.18
CA SER A 160 25.42 -10.65 -2.93
C SER A 160 25.99 -10.11 -4.23
N PHE A 161 26.98 -9.23 -4.12
CA PHE A 161 27.66 -8.66 -5.29
C PHE A 161 28.98 -9.39 -5.53
N CYS A 162 29.29 -9.59 -6.82
CA CYS A 162 30.61 -9.97 -7.27
C CYS A 162 31.07 -9.00 -8.37
N LYS A 163 32.29 -9.18 -8.87
CA LYS A 163 32.88 -8.30 -9.90
C LYS A 163 32.05 -8.32 -11.20
N GLU A 164 31.42 -9.45 -11.50
CA GLU A 164 30.65 -9.68 -12.72
C GLU A 164 29.18 -9.25 -12.61
N GLY A 165 28.65 -9.04 -11.40
CA GLY A 165 27.27 -8.66 -11.18
C GLY A 165 26.69 -9.14 -9.85
N VAL A 166 25.57 -9.86 -9.91
CA VAL A 166 24.80 -10.28 -8.73
C VAL A 166 24.80 -11.79 -8.58
N VAL A 167 25.24 -12.28 -7.42
CA VAL A 167 25.12 -13.69 -7.03
C VAL A 167 23.78 -13.88 -6.35
N VAL A 168 22.98 -14.83 -6.85
CA VAL A 168 21.66 -15.15 -6.32
C VAL A 168 21.67 -16.59 -5.86
N GLU A 169 21.18 -16.85 -4.64
CA GLU A 169 21.10 -18.19 -4.09
C GLU A 169 20.27 -19.11 -4.99
N GLY A 170 20.83 -20.29 -5.31
CA GLY A 170 20.22 -21.28 -6.22
C GLY A 170 20.65 -21.16 -7.68
N GLU A 171 21.34 -20.09 -8.07
CA GLU A 171 21.91 -19.98 -9.42
C GLU A 171 23.33 -20.54 -9.46
N SER A 172 23.67 -21.26 -10.54
CA SER A 172 25.00 -21.86 -10.73
C SER A 172 26.08 -20.85 -11.10
N SER A 173 25.69 -19.65 -11.56
CA SER A 173 26.60 -18.59 -11.95
C SER A 173 26.03 -17.20 -11.62
N PRO A 174 26.88 -16.18 -11.44
CA PRO A 174 26.41 -14.83 -11.20
C PRO A 174 25.60 -14.27 -12.38
N ILE A 175 24.55 -13.53 -12.05
CA ILE A 175 23.77 -12.74 -13.01
C ILE A 175 24.62 -11.55 -13.44
N LYS A 176 25.17 -11.63 -14.66
CA LYS A 176 25.99 -10.55 -15.21
C LYS A 176 25.20 -9.25 -15.26
N SER A 177 25.67 -8.22 -14.56
CA SER A 177 24.92 -6.97 -14.36
C SER A 177 25.85 -5.78 -14.47
N ASP A 178 25.55 -4.86 -15.38
CA ASP A 178 26.25 -3.58 -15.50
C ASP A 178 25.64 -2.53 -14.58
N ILE A 179 24.34 -2.66 -14.29
CA ILE A 179 23.58 -1.79 -13.40
C ILE A 179 22.71 -2.64 -12.47
N VAL A 180 22.67 -2.27 -11.19
CA VAL A 180 21.74 -2.84 -10.21
C VAL A 180 20.87 -1.73 -9.61
N ILE A 181 19.55 -1.84 -9.78
CA ILE A 181 18.57 -0.85 -9.32
C ILE A 181 17.75 -1.42 -8.17
N PHE A 182 17.73 -0.72 -7.04
CA PHE A 182 16.99 -1.12 -5.85
C PHE A 182 15.58 -0.52 -5.85
N GLY A 183 14.60 -1.29 -6.31
CA GLY A 183 13.17 -1.02 -6.17
C GLY A 183 12.60 -1.53 -4.84
N THR A 184 13.32 -1.32 -3.73
CA THR A 184 13.04 -1.94 -2.42
C THR A 184 12.20 -1.07 -1.46
N GLY A 185 11.64 0.03 -1.96
CA GLY A 185 10.78 0.94 -1.20
C GLY A 185 11.55 2.07 -0.52
N PHE A 186 10.91 2.71 0.47
CA PHE A 186 11.41 3.90 1.14
C PHE A 186 11.39 3.75 2.66
N LYS A 187 12.28 4.47 3.34
CA LYS A 187 12.38 4.50 4.81
C LYS A 187 11.59 5.69 5.37
N GLY A 188 10.26 5.60 5.38
CA GLY A 188 9.37 6.66 5.87
C GLY A 188 9.71 7.12 7.29
N ASP A 189 9.95 6.17 8.19
CA ASP A 189 10.31 6.41 9.59
C ASP A 189 11.57 7.27 9.73
N GLN A 190 12.60 6.96 8.94
CA GLN A 190 13.85 7.73 8.97
C GLN A 190 13.63 9.15 8.44
N LYS A 191 12.77 9.32 7.43
CA LYS A 191 12.42 10.66 6.92
C LYS A 191 11.74 11.50 8.00
N ILE A 192 10.75 10.95 8.70
CA ILE A 192 10.07 11.66 9.80
C ILE A 192 11.05 11.96 10.93
N THR A 193 11.82 10.95 11.37
CA THR A 193 12.79 11.10 12.47
C THR A 193 13.80 12.21 12.17
N ASN A 194 14.36 12.20 10.95
CA ASN A 194 15.40 13.15 10.55
C ASN A 194 14.87 14.57 10.27
N MET A 195 13.56 14.82 10.31
CA MET A 195 13.01 16.18 10.28
C MET A 195 13.31 16.95 11.57
N PHE A 196 13.53 16.25 12.68
CA PHE A 196 13.78 16.87 13.98
C PHE A 196 15.27 16.97 14.26
N THR A 197 15.70 18.10 14.83
CA THR A 197 17.04 18.28 15.39
C THR A 197 17.11 17.88 16.86
N SER A 198 15.98 17.92 17.58
CA SER A 198 15.89 17.53 18.98
C SER A 198 15.92 16.00 19.13
N GLU A 199 16.88 15.50 19.91
CA GLU A 199 16.97 14.07 20.25
C GLU A 199 15.70 13.54 20.91
N TYR A 200 15.06 14.35 21.75
CA TYR A 200 13.78 14.00 22.36
C TYR A 200 12.71 13.75 21.29
N PHE A 201 12.51 14.67 20.35
CA PHE A 201 11.52 14.48 19.29
C PHE A 201 11.88 13.34 18.34
N GLN A 202 13.15 13.16 18.00
CA GLN A 202 13.62 11.99 17.25
C GLN A 202 13.25 10.69 17.95
N SER A 203 13.40 10.62 19.28
CA SER A 203 13.12 9.41 20.07
C SER A 203 11.63 9.02 20.12
N ILE A 204 10.71 9.98 19.94
CA ILE A 204 9.27 9.74 20.04
C ILE A 204 8.53 9.77 18.70
N ALA A 205 9.08 10.42 17.67
CA ALA A 205 8.35 10.75 16.43
C ALA A 205 7.74 9.53 15.72
N VAL A 206 8.42 8.38 15.81
CA VAL A 206 8.04 7.15 15.09
C VAL A 206 7.69 5.98 16.00
N GLY A 207 7.78 6.15 17.32
CA GLY A 207 7.59 5.07 18.29
C GLY A 207 8.53 3.86 18.09
N PRO A 208 8.40 2.83 18.93
CA PRO A 208 9.18 1.60 18.80
C PRO A 208 8.80 0.80 17.54
N ILE A 209 9.75 0.05 16.97
CA ILE A 209 9.55 -0.76 15.74
C ILE A 209 8.41 -1.78 15.88
N SER A 210 8.11 -2.22 17.10
CA SER A 210 7.02 -3.15 17.42
C SER A 210 5.62 -2.51 17.42
N SER A 211 5.51 -1.20 17.17
CA SER A 211 4.27 -0.41 17.18
C SER A 211 4.00 0.27 15.83
N THR A 212 2.77 0.70 15.62
CA THR A 212 2.47 1.64 14.52
C THR A 212 3.04 3.03 14.83
N ILE A 213 3.16 3.90 13.82
CA ILE A 213 3.57 5.29 14.09
C ILE A 213 2.47 5.97 14.90
N PRO A 214 2.80 6.69 15.98
CA PRO A 214 1.80 7.24 16.90
C PRO A 214 1.14 8.51 16.34
N LEU A 215 0.34 8.36 15.28
CA LEU A 215 -0.40 9.44 14.64
C LEU A 215 -1.92 9.25 14.86
N TYR A 216 -2.52 10.14 15.64
CA TYR A 216 -3.97 10.24 15.76
C TYR A 216 -4.58 10.63 14.41
N ARG A 217 -5.63 9.90 14.00
CA ARG A 217 -6.19 9.97 12.65
C ARG A 217 -5.14 9.82 11.56
N GLU A 218 -4.03 9.13 11.82
CA GLU A 218 -2.90 9.02 10.90
C GLU A 218 -2.32 10.39 10.46
N CYS A 219 -2.55 11.45 11.24
CA CYS A 219 -2.15 12.83 10.93
C CYS A 219 -1.43 13.54 12.09
N ILE A 220 -1.95 13.49 13.32
CA ILE A 220 -1.48 14.32 14.43
C ILE A 220 -0.65 13.50 15.42
N HIS A 221 0.56 13.97 15.73
CA HIS A 221 1.35 13.34 16.78
C HIS A 221 0.94 13.88 18.16
N PRO A 222 0.46 13.04 19.10
CA PRO A 222 -0.19 13.50 20.32
C PRO A 222 0.75 14.20 21.32
N LYS A 223 2.08 14.02 21.17
CA LYS A 223 3.10 14.60 22.06
C LYS A 223 4.01 15.64 21.39
N ILE A 224 3.87 15.88 20.08
CA ILE A 224 4.68 16.89 19.39
C ILE A 224 3.73 18.04 19.04
N PRO A 225 3.86 19.21 19.71
CA PRO A 225 2.96 20.32 19.45
C PRO A 225 3.18 20.91 18.07
N GLN A 226 2.11 21.48 17.48
CA GLN A 226 2.17 22.22 16.21
C GLN A 226 2.73 21.41 15.02
N LEU A 227 2.49 20.10 15.00
CA LEU A 227 2.90 19.21 13.93
C LEU A 227 1.71 18.38 13.42
N ALA A 228 1.53 18.38 12.10
CA ALA A 228 0.71 17.42 11.39
C ALA A 228 1.56 16.74 10.30
N VAL A 229 1.40 15.43 10.15
CA VAL A 229 2.08 14.60 9.14
C VAL A 229 1.03 14.06 8.19
N LEU A 230 1.01 14.57 6.95
CA LEU A 230 0.11 14.08 5.92
C LEU A 230 0.85 13.13 4.97
N GLY A 231 0.29 11.94 4.77
CA GLY A 231 0.78 10.98 3.78
C GLY A 231 1.80 9.96 4.29
N TYR A 232 1.92 9.78 5.62
CA TYR A 232 2.69 8.66 6.15
C TYR A 232 1.99 7.30 5.91
N SER A 233 0.72 7.21 6.29
CA SER A 233 -0.09 6.00 6.06
C SER A 233 -0.51 5.86 4.60
N GLU A 234 -0.57 4.61 4.17
CA GLU A 234 -0.87 4.24 2.79
C GLU A 234 -2.35 3.91 2.57
N SER A 235 -2.71 3.91 1.30
CA SER A 235 -4.05 3.65 0.79
C SER A 235 -3.93 3.07 -0.62
N LEU A 236 -4.97 2.39 -1.10
CA LEU A 236 -5.09 1.98 -2.50
C LEU A 236 -5.14 3.20 -3.46
N ALA A 237 -5.55 4.36 -2.96
CA ALA A 237 -5.55 5.64 -3.66
C ALA A 237 -5.09 6.77 -2.70
N ASN A 238 -3.78 7.06 -2.67
CA ASN A 238 -3.21 8.02 -1.73
C ASN A 238 -3.66 9.46 -1.95
N LEU A 239 -3.91 9.88 -3.20
CA LEU A 239 -4.38 11.24 -3.50
C LEU A 239 -5.74 11.52 -2.85
N TYR A 240 -6.65 10.55 -2.95
CA TYR A 240 -7.97 10.60 -2.33
C TYR A 240 -7.88 10.73 -0.80
N THR A 241 -7.05 9.90 -0.16
CA THR A 241 -6.81 9.98 1.29
C THR A 241 -6.18 11.30 1.71
N ALA A 242 -5.23 11.83 0.92
CA ALA A 242 -4.55 13.07 1.22
C ALA A 242 -5.52 14.27 1.17
N GLU A 243 -6.44 14.30 0.20
CA GLU A 243 -7.41 15.39 0.06
C GLU A 243 -8.32 15.51 1.29
N ILE A 244 -8.94 14.41 1.73
CA ILE A 244 -9.86 14.47 2.87
C ILE A 244 -9.12 14.79 4.18
N ARG A 245 -7.89 14.29 4.35
CA ARG A 245 -7.05 14.66 5.50
C ARG A 245 -6.65 16.13 5.49
N ALA A 246 -6.38 16.69 4.31
CA ALA A 246 -6.09 18.11 4.17
C ALA A 246 -7.32 18.97 4.52
N LYS A 247 -8.52 18.58 4.07
CA LYS A 247 -9.79 19.23 4.47
C LYS A 247 -10.01 19.16 5.98
N TRP A 248 -9.83 17.98 6.58
CA TRP A 248 -9.92 17.77 8.03
C TRP A 248 -8.92 18.61 8.81
N LEU A 249 -7.65 18.64 8.38
CA LEU A 249 -6.60 19.43 9.02
C LEU A 249 -6.85 20.94 8.88
N ALA A 250 -7.31 21.40 7.71
CA ALA A 250 -7.63 22.81 7.50
C ALA A 250 -8.75 23.26 8.45
N HIS A 251 -9.82 22.46 8.57
CA HIS A 251 -10.90 22.75 9.51
C HIS A 251 -10.45 22.69 10.98
N PHE A 252 -9.52 21.80 11.32
CA PHE A 252 -8.91 21.76 12.65
C PHE A 252 -8.13 23.05 12.96
N ILE A 253 -7.29 23.50 12.03
CA ILE A 253 -6.47 24.71 12.18
C ILE A 253 -7.35 25.97 12.29
N ASP A 254 -8.47 25.99 11.57
CA ASP A 254 -9.48 27.06 11.64
C ASP A 254 -10.34 26.99 12.92
N SER A 255 -9.95 26.17 13.91
CA SER A 255 -10.67 25.97 15.18
C SER A 255 -12.10 25.44 15.01
N GLY A 256 -12.41 24.84 13.86
CA GLY A 256 -13.73 24.27 13.55
C GLY A 256 -14.12 23.09 14.46
N PHE A 257 -13.13 22.38 14.99
CA PHE A 257 -13.33 21.43 16.09
C PHE A 257 -12.11 21.42 17.03
N ARG A 258 -12.32 20.92 18.25
CA ARG A 258 -11.25 20.75 19.24
C ARG A 258 -10.70 19.34 19.17
N SER A 259 -9.37 19.23 19.17
CA SER A 259 -8.71 17.94 19.31
C SER A 259 -9.07 17.31 20.66
N PRO A 260 -9.27 15.98 20.71
CA PRO A 260 -9.41 15.29 21.98
C PRO A 260 -8.12 15.39 22.82
N SER A 261 -8.20 15.00 24.10
CA SER A 261 -7.03 14.97 24.99
C SER A 261 -5.94 14.02 24.47
N VAL A 262 -4.69 14.27 24.87
CA VAL A 262 -3.54 13.40 24.56
C VAL A 262 -3.83 11.94 24.91
N LYS A 263 -4.45 11.68 26.07
CA LYS A 263 -4.82 10.33 26.51
C LYS A 263 -5.82 9.67 25.55
N ALA A 264 -6.81 10.42 25.07
CA ALA A 264 -7.81 9.91 24.13
C ALA A 264 -7.21 9.64 22.75
N MET A 265 -6.34 10.54 22.24
CA MET A 265 -5.58 10.31 21.01
C MET A 265 -4.73 9.03 21.08
N GLN A 266 -4.03 8.82 22.20
CA GLN A 266 -3.24 7.62 22.42
C GLN A 266 -4.11 6.35 22.50
N GLY A 267 -5.31 6.44 23.08
CA GLY A 267 -6.29 5.35 23.08
C GLY A 267 -6.73 4.95 21.67
N ASP A 268 -7.06 5.94 20.82
CA ASP A 268 -7.42 5.71 19.41
C ASP A 268 -6.28 5.05 18.63
N ILE A 269 -5.04 5.55 18.79
CA ILE A 269 -3.84 4.95 18.18
C ILE A 269 -3.68 3.48 18.57
N LEU A 270 -3.94 3.12 19.84
CA LEU A 270 -3.83 1.73 20.29
C LEU A 270 -4.91 0.83 19.66
N GLU A 271 -6.12 1.33 19.46
CA GLU A 271 -7.17 0.57 18.76
C GLU A 271 -6.83 0.35 17.29
N TRP A 272 -6.31 1.38 16.61
CA TRP A 272 -5.79 1.25 15.25
C TRP A 272 -4.60 0.29 15.18
N GLU A 273 -3.68 0.33 16.14
CA GLU A 273 -2.57 -0.60 16.20
C GLU A 273 -3.03 -2.07 16.33
N LYS A 274 -3.99 -2.34 17.22
CA LYS A 274 -4.57 -3.68 17.39
C LYS A 274 -5.17 -4.18 16.08
N PHE A 275 -5.89 -3.32 15.38
CA PHE A 275 -6.44 -3.60 14.06
C PHE A 275 -5.34 -3.93 13.03
N MET A 276 -4.34 -3.05 12.89
CA MET A 276 -3.24 -3.21 11.93
C MET A 276 -2.44 -4.49 12.20
N LYS A 277 -2.15 -4.81 13.47
CA LYS A 277 -1.46 -6.06 13.84
C LYS A 277 -2.29 -7.30 13.50
N ARG A 278 -3.61 -7.23 13.70
CA ARG A 278 -4.53 -8.35 13.42
C ARG A 278 -4.60 -8.70 11.93
N TYR A 279 -4.70 -7.69 11.07
CA TYR A 279 -4.98 -7.92 9.65
C TYR A 279 -3.75 -7.76 8.73
N SER A 280 -2.80 -6.90 9.09
CA SER A 280 -1.61 -6.59 8.25
C SER A 280 -0.35 -7.37 8.64
N ARG A 281 -0.38 -8.10 9.78
CA ARG A 281 0.75 -8.90 10.31
C ARG A 281 2.06 -8.10 10.27
N VAL A 282 3.14 -8.66 9.73
CA VAL A 282 4.48 -8.03 9.66
C VAL A 282 4.52 -6.67 8.94
N TYR A 283 3.46 -6.30 8.21
CA TYR A 283 3.35 -5.02 7.50
C TYR A 283 2.50 -3.98 8.24
N PHE A 284 2.12 -4.23 9.51
CA PHE A 284 1.29 -3.31 10.31
C PHE A 284 1.82 -1.87 10.33
N ARG A 285 3.14 -1.69 10.29
CA ARG A 285 3.80 -0.39 10.43
C ARG A 285 3.66 0.54 9.21
N ARG A 286 3.24 0.00 8.06
CA ARG A 286 2.86 0.80 6.88
C ARG A 286 1.57 1.60 7.12
N SER A 287 0.80 1.23 8.14
CA SER A 287 -0.49 1.85 8.48
C SER A 287 -1.45 1.96 7.27
N CYS A 288 -1.51 0.93 6.41
CA CYS A 288 -2.40 0.95 5.26
C CYS A 288 -3.87 0.94 5.71
N ILE A 289 -4.63 1.96 5.31
CA ILE A 289 -6.08 2.07 5.59
C ILE A 289 -6.95 1.64 4.40
N GLY A 290 -6.35 0.99 3.40
CA GLY A 290 -6.95 0.70 2.09
C GLY A 290 -8.33 0.05 2.10
N LEU A 291 -8.58 -0.90 3.01
CA LEU A 291 -9.88 -1.57 3.15
C LEU A 291 -10.80 -0.97 4.22
N LEU A 292 -10.35 0.04 4.96
CA LEU A 292 -11.15 0.76 5.97
C LEU A 292 -11.30 2.24 5.62
N HIS A 293 -11.29 2.58 4.34
CA HIS A 293 -11.39 3.96 3.87
C HIS A 293 -12.68 4.64 4.30
N ILE A 294 -13.80 3.92 4.24
CA ILE A 294 -15.11 4.49 4.53
C ILE A 294 -15.18 4.74 6.03
N TRP A 295 -14.85 3.75 6.84
CA TRP A 295 -14.74 3.92 8.30
C TRP A 295 -13.80 5.06 8.70
N TYR A 296 -12.61 5.11 8.11
CA TYR A 296 -11.63 6.15 8.41
C TYR A 296 -12.19 7.54 8.05
N ASN A 297 -12.78 7.68 6.86
CA ASN A 297 -13.38 8.94 6.42
C ASN A 297 -14.60 9.32 7.27
N ASP A 298 -15.38 8.35 7.74
CA ASP A 298 -16.49 8.59 8.66
C ASP A 298 -15.99 9.26 9.95
N GLN A 299 -14.87 8.79 10.50
CA GLN A 299 -14.29 9.40 11.69
C GLN A 299 -13.86 10.86 11.43
N LEU A 300 -13.23 11.13 10.29
CA LEU A 300 -12.88 12.51 9.91
C LEU A 300 -14.13 13.38 9.74
N CYS A 301 -15.18 12.83 9.11
CA CYS A 301 -16.44 13.55 8.94
C CYS A 301 -17.11 13.86 10.28
N GLN A 302 -17.12 12.90 11.21
CA GLN A 302 -17.65 13.08 12.56
C GLN A 302 -16.88 14.16 13.32
N ASP A 303 -15.55 14.14 13.26
CA ASP A 303 -14.70 15.16 13.88
C ASP A 303 -15.04 16.57 13.35
N MET A 304 -15.30 16.71 12.03
CA MET A 304 -15.73 17.96 11.38
C MET A 304 -17.24 18.27 11.52
N GLY A 305 -18.00 17.52 12.32
CA GLY A 305 -19.45 17.72 12.47
C GLY A 305 -20.29 17.45 11.20
N CYS A 306 -19.71 16.77 10.22
CA CYS A 306 -20.35 16.38 8.97
C CYS A 306 -21.09 15.05 9.13
N ASN A 307 -22.24 14.88 8.46
CA ASN A 307 -22.80 13.55 8.26
C ASN A 307 -21.76 12.70 7.52
N PRO A 308 -21.44 11.45 7.90
CA PRO A 308 -20.51 10.60 7.17
C PRO A 308 -21.15 9.86 5.96
N ARG A 309 -22.48 9.73 5.93
CA ARG A 309 -23.21 9.05 4.85
C ARG A 309 -23.23 9.91 3.57
N ARG A 310 -23.06 9.26 2.41
CA ARG A 310 -22.86 9.91 1.09
C ARG A 310 -23.81 9.44 0.00
N LYS A 311 -24.65 8.44 0.29
CA LYS A 311 -25.60 7.83 -0.64
C LYS A 311 -27.03 8.15 -0.20
N ASN A 312 -27.96 8.07 -1.16
CA ASN A 312 -29.34 8.55 -0.98
C ASN A 312 -30.27 7.55 -0.27
N SER A 313 -29.84 6.32 -0.02
CA SER A 313 -30.66 5.30 0.65
C SER A 313 -29.82 4.37 1.51
N ILE A 314 -30.46 3.65 2.43
CA ILE A 314 -29.79 2.67 3.30
C ILE A 314 -29.15 1.53 2.49
N LEU A 315 -29.82 1.06 1.43
CA LEU A 315 -29.26 0.01 0.58
C LEU A 315 -28.08 0.52 -0.25
N ALA A 316 -28.19 1.74 -0.78
CA ALA A 316 -27.09 2.36 -1.50
C ALA A 316 -25.88 2.59 -0.58
N GLU A 317 -26.11 3.07 0.64
CA GLU A 317 -25.08 3.19 1.68
C GLU A 317 -24.33 1.89 1.94
N LEU A 318 -25.05 0.77 1.99
CA LEU A 318 -24.46 -0.53 2.29
C LEU A 318 -23.69 -1.12 1.12
N PHE A 319 -24.22 -1.04 -0.11
CA PHE A 319 -23.74 -1.86 -1.22
C PHE A 319 -23.10 -1.08 -2.37
N GLU A 320 -23.38 0.22 -2.54
CA GLU A 320 -22.70 1.01 -3.57
C GLU A 320 -21.24 1.27 -3.19
N VAL A 321 -20.41 1.32 -4.22
CA VAL A 321 -19.00 1.66 -4.07
C VAL A 321 -18.84 3.10 -3.62
N TYR A 322 -18.00 3.27 -2.60
CA TYR A 322 -17.51 4.55 -2.13
C TYR A 322 -16.23 4.94 -2.85
N GLY A 323 -16.14 6.21 -3.25
CA GLY A 323 -14.95 6.76 -3.90
C GLY A 323 -14.82 8.27 -3.73
N PRO A 324 -13.83 8.88 -4.40
CA PRO A 324 -13.52 10.31 -4.23
C PRO A 324 -14.70 11.25 -4.54
N HIS A 325 -15.50 10.90 -5.55
CA HIS A 325 -16.66 11.70 -5.97
C HIS A 325 -17.70 11.89 -4.87
N ASP A 326 -17.80 10.94 -3.94
CA ASP A 326 -18.73 11.03 -2.81
C ASP A 326 -18.37 12.18 -1.87
N TYR A 327 -17.10 12.62 -1.83
CA TYR A 327 -16.60 13.62 -0.87
C TYR A 327 -16.27 14.99 -1.49
N VAL A 328 -16.70 15.23 -2.74
CA VAL A 328 -16.40 16.48 -3.48
C VAL A 328 -16.93 17.70 -2.73
N ASN A 329 -18.18 17.64 -2.28
CA ASN A 329 -18.86 18.74 -1.58
C ASN A 329 -18.77 18.62 -0.04
N LEU A 330 -17.71 17.98 0.46
CA LEU A 330 -17.49 17.89 1.90
C LEU A 330 -17.09 19.26 2.45
N HIS A 331 -18.08 20.00 2.93
CA HIS A 331 -17.90 21.25 3.65
C HIS A 331 -18.25 21.03 5.11
N PRO A 332 -17.36 21.41 6.04
CA PRO A 332 -17.69 21.49 7.45
C PRO A 332 -18.90 22.42 7.66
N LYS A 333 -19.71 22.12 8.67
CA LYS A 333 -20.88 22.94 9.03
C LYS A 333 -20.48 24.23 9.73
#